data_AF-A0A1Q7CYJ6-F1
#
_entry.id   AF-A0A1Q7CYJ6-F1
#
_cell.length_a   1.000
_cell.length_b   1.000
_cell.length_c   1.000
_cell.angle_alpha   90.00
_cell.angle_beta   90.00
_cell.angle_gamma   90.00
#
_symmetry.space_group_name_H-M   'P 1'
#
loop_
_entity.id
_entity.type
_entity.pdbx_description
1 polymer ?
#
loop_
_entity_poly.entity_id
_entity_poly.type
_entity_poly.pdbx_seq_one_letter_code
_entity_poly.pdbx_strand_id
1 'polypeptide(L)'
;MLAVPPSPVEASIVAPASGSTQRDPSTGPHAREDAAHAGLKLDLTPAHGSMAPRALQPRVTSNTQLVREVFGFAPYWALGQNANWNYSLLSTVAYFGLTVNGDGNFSTTDQGWTGWNSQNLVDTFNRAHQSGDRAVVVIKAFNNATINAIVSSPAARQTLINNTIDAIAQRGLDGRRLLQHRRAGAKRGRVLHHGLRHGVGQHVGPRGSQRAALWLDL
;
A
#
# COMPACT_ATOMS: atom_id res chain seq x y z
N MET A 1 22.58 -69.41 20.60
CA MET A 1 21.33 -68.73 20.18
C MET A 1 21.24 -67.42 20.94
N LEU A 2 21.67 -66.32 20.32
CA LEU A 2 21.51 -64.97 20.89
C LEU A 2 20.20 -64.38 20.37
N ALA A 3 19.32 -63.95 21.27
CA ALA A 3 18.04 -63.33 20.96
C ALA A 3 18.24 -61.85 20.59
N VAL A 4 17.65 -61.42 19.48
CA VAL A 4 17.58 -60.02 19.03
C VAL A 4 16.43 -59.32 19.79
N PRO A 5 16.65 -58.16 20.45
CA PRO A 5 15.57 -57.40 21.08
C PRO A 5 14.69 -56.69 20.02
N PRO A 6 13.39 -56.47 20.29
CA PRO A 6 12.50 -55.79 19.36
C PRO A 6 12.81 -54.29 19.26
N SER A 7 12.69 -53.74 18.05
CA SER A 7 12.80 -52.30 17.76
C SER A 7 11.73 -51.48 18.51
N PRO A 8 12.03 -50.24 18.93
CA PRO A 8 11.03 -49.37 19.55
C PRO A 8 10.00 -48.89 18.52
N VAL A 9 8.73 -48.94 18.91
CA VAL A 9 7.62 -48.30 18.18
C VAL A 9 7.73 -46.78 18.33
N GLU A 10 7.86 -46.05 17.21
CA GLU A 10 7.75 -44.60 17.20
C GLU A 10 6.33 -44.19 17.60
N ALA A 11 6.20 -43.57 18.77
CA ALA A 11 4.96 -42.92 19.17
C ALA A 11 4.74 -41.69 18.26
N SER A 12 3.79 -41.79 17.33
CA SER A 12 3.24 -40.62 16.65
C SER A 12 2.57 -39.71 17.68
N ILE A 13 3.31 -38.72 18.15
CA ILE A 13 2.74 -37.57 18.86
C ILE A 13 1.94 -36.72 17.86
N VAL A 14 0.68 -37.10 17.63
CA VAL A 14 -0.28 -36.17 17.05
C VAL A 14 -0.50 -35.07 18.08
N ALA A 15 0.13 -33.91 17.86
CA ALA A 15 -0.18 -32.71 18.63
C ALA A 15 -1.69 -32.46 18.52
N PRO A 16 -2.40 -32.20 19.63
CA PRO A 16 -3.79 -31.80 19.54
C PRO A 16 -3.83 -30.46 18.82
N ALA A 17 -4.36 -30.45 17.61
CA ALA A 17 -4.78 -29.23 16.94
C ALA A 17 -5.90 -28.64 17.81
N SER A 18 -5.52 -27.79 18.76
CA SER A 18 -6.42 -26.85 19.40
C SER A 18 -6.77 -25.82 18.34
N GLY A 19 -7.65 -26.21 17.43
CA GLY A 19 -8.25 -25.33 16.45
C GLY A 19 -9.23 -24.41 17.17
N SER A 20 -8.71 -23.46 17.96
CA SER A 20 -9.45 -22.22 18.16
C SER A 20 -9.67 -21.67 16.76
N THR A 21 -10.91 -21.72 16.28
CA THR A 21 -11.34 -20.91 15.14
C THR A 21 -11.18 -19.46 15.59
N GLN A 22 -9.95 -18.94 15.48
CA GLN A 22 -9.65 -17.54 15.71
C GLN A 22 -10.43 -16.79 14.66
N ARG A 23 -11.63 -16.32 15.03
CA ARG A 23 -12.43 -15.50 14.15
C ARG A 23 -11.57 -14.34 13.69
N ASP A 24 -11.56 -14.11 12.39
CA ASP A 24 -10.90 -12.95 11.84
C ASP A 24 -11.39 -11.71 12.60
N PRO A 25 -10.47 -10.86 13.07
CA PRO A 25 -10.84 -9.67 13.79
C PRO A 25 -11.75 -8.81 12.89
N SER A 26 -12.83 -8.29 13.46
CA SER A 26 -13.77 -7.38 12.78
C SER A 26 -13.10 -6.12 12.22
N THR A 27 -11.90 -5.80 12.70
CA THR A 27 -11.07 -4.68 12.27
C THR A 27 -9.69 -5.20 11.96
N GLY A 28 -9.23 -5.01 10.71
CA GLY A 28 -7.91 -5.43 10.26
C GLY A 28 -6.77 -4.72 11.02
N PRO A 29 -5.56 -5.30 11.05
CA PRO A 29 -4.44 -4.77 11.84
C PRO A 29 -4.12 -3.31 11.49
N HIS A 30 -4.08 -2.94 10.22
CA HIS A 30 -3.84 -1.56 9.79
C HIS A 30 -4.88 -0.54 10.29
N ALA A 31 -6.16 -0.95 10.36
CA ALA A 31 -7.22 -0.08 10.86
C ALA A 31 -7.15 0.08 12.38
N ARG A 32 -6.71 -0.96 13.11
CA ARG A 32 -6.48 -0.89 14.55
C ARG A 32 -5.29 0.03 14.87
N GLU A 33 -4.18 -0.15 14.16
CA GLU A 33 -2.99 0.68 14.34
C GLU A 33 -3.26 2.15 13.97
N ASP A 34 -3.95 2.42 12.87
CA ASP A 34 -4.35 3.79 12.50
C ASP A 34 -5.20 4.44 13.59
N ALA A 35 -6.18 3.73 14.14
CA ALA A 35 -7.02 4.24 15.23
C ALA A 35 -6.21 4.50 16.51
N ALA A 36 -5.25 3.63 16.84
CA ALA A 36 -4.37 3.82 18.00
C ALA A 36 -3.45 5.04 17.87
N HIS A 37 -3.10 5.44 16.63
CA HIS A 37 -2.17 6.53 16.36
C HIS A 37 -2.86 7.82 15.87
N ALA A 38 -4.18 7.81 15.64
CA ALA A 38 -4.94 8.94 15.11
C ALA A 38 -4.89 10.22 15.97
N GLY A 39 -4.68 10.06 17.28
CA GLY A 39 -4.59 11.17 18.24
C GLY A 39 -3.17 11.74 18.41
N LEU A 40 -2.15 11.15 17.77
CA LEU A 40 -0.79 11.67 17.85
C LEU A 40 -0.71 13.04 17.20
N LYS A 41 0.13 13.92 17.74
CA LYS A 41 0.56 15.14 17.04
C LYS A 41 1.96 14.88 16.53
N LEU A 42 2.10 14.77 15.22
CA LEU A 42 3.40 14.58 14.60
C LEU A 42 4.14 15.92 14.53
N ASP A 43 5.35 15.94 15.07
CA ASP A 43 6.31 17.03 14.85
C ASP A 43 7.20 16.63 13.66
N LEU A 44 6.70 16.89 12.46
CA LEU A 44 7.44 16.65 11.21
C LEU A 44 7.62 17.97 10.49
N THR A 45 8.83 18.21 10.00
CA THR A 45 9.12 19.41 9.24
C THR A 45 8.40 19.36 7.89
N PRO A 46 7.81 20.49 7.42
CA PRO A 46 7.25 20.55 6.08
C PRO A 46 8.29 20.22 5.01
N ALA A 47 7.86 19.58 3.92
CA ALA A 47 8.72 19.29 2.79
C ALA A 47 9.16 20.58 2.08
N HIS A 48 10.47 20.70 1.78
CA HIS A 48 11.04 21.84 1.07
C HIS A 48 11.35 21.55 -0.41
N GLY A 49 11.06 20.34 -0.90
CA GLY A 49 11.34 19.92 -2.27
C GLY A 49 10.56 18.69 -2.71
N SER A 50 10.73 18.31 -3.98
CA SER A 50 10.13 17.12 -4.56
C SER A 50 11.00 15.89 -4.32
N MET A 51 10.41 14.71 -4.46
CA MET A 51 11.14 13.45 -4.32
C MET A 51 11.96 13.20 -5.58
N ALA A 52 13.17 12.67 -5.40
CA ALA A 52 14.03 12.33 -6.52
C ALA A 52 13.37 11.18 -7.31
N PRO A 53 13.34 11.22 -8.65
CA PRO A 53 12.79 10.12 -9.42
C PRO A 53 13.63 8.87 -9.21
N ARG A 54 12.97 7.70 -9.19
CA ARG A 54 13.68 6.42 -9.16
C ARG A 54 14.54 6.28 -10.41
N ALA A 55 15.83 5.98 -10.22
CA ALA A 55 16.70 5.66 -11.34
C ALA A 55 16.17 4.41 -12.05
N LEU A 56 15.92 4.51 -13.35
CA LEU A 56 15.52 3.39 -14.20
C LEU A 56 16.74 2.51 -14.49
N GLN A 57 17.28 1.88 -13.45
CA GLN A 57 18.26 0.83 -13.66
C GLN A 57 17.50 -0.41 -14.13
N PRO A 58 17.93 -1.08 -15.23
CA PRO A 58 17.51 -2.44 -15.50
C PRO A 58 17.66 -3.23 -14.20
N ARG A 59 16.63 -3.98 -13.80
CA ARG A 59 16.67 -4.84 -12.62
C ARG A 59 17.63 -6.00 -12.90
N VAL A 60 18.91 -5.69 -13.03
CA VAL A 60 19.98 -6.66 -13.22
C VAL A 60 20.82 -6.73 -11.94
N THR A 61 20.82 -5.73 -11.04
CA THR A 61 21.69 -5.81 -9.83
C THR A 61 21.31 -5.01 -8.56
N SER A 62 20.11 -4.44 -8.38
CA SER A 62 19.86 -3.64 -7.13
C SER A 62 19.55 -4.45 -5.87
N ASN A 63 19.10 -5.70 -6.02
CA ASN A 63 19.00 -6.70 -4.95
C ASN A 63 18.86 -8.07 -5.62
N THR A 64 19.97 -8.69 -6.00
CA THR A 64 19.99 -10.08 -6.53
C THR A 64 19.46 -11.11 -5.53
N GLN A 65 19.14 -10.67 -4.31
CA GLN A 65 18.68 -11.48 -3.19
C GLN A 65 17.14 -11.63 -3.11
N LEU A 66 16.37 -10.67 -3.62
CA LEU A 66 14.90 -10.69 -3.53
C LEU A 66 14.26 -11.36 -4.75
N VAL A 67 13.84 -12.61 -4.56
CA VAL A 67 13.12 -13.40 -5.58
C VAL A 67 11.61 -13.17 -5.59
N ARG A 68 11.08 -12.34 -4.68
CA ARG A 68 9.65 -11.99 -4.57
C ARG A 68 9.49 -10.49 -4.33
N GLU A 69 8.27 -9.99 -4.56
CA GLU A 69 7.90 -8.64 -4.12
C GLU A 69 7.68 -8.64 -2.60
N VAL A 70 8.29 -7.67 -1.93
CA VAL A 70 8.19 -7.45 -0.48
C VAL A 70 7.77 -6.01 -0.26
N PHE A 71 6.56 -5.82 0.26
CA PHE A 71 6.00 -4.52 0.60
C PHE A 71 6.34 -4.16 2.05
N GLY A 72 7.01 -3.02 2.23
CA GLY A 72 7.16 -2.37 3.52
C GLY A 72 6.16 -1.23 3.65
N PHE A 73 5.28 -1.28 4.66
CA PHE A 73 4.42 -0.14 4.97
C PHE A 73 5.20 0.88 5.78
N ALA A 74 5.21 2.13 5.30
CA ALA A 74 5.74 3.29 6.00
C ALA A 74 4.57 4.09 6.57
N PRO A 75 4.09 3.80 7.79
CA PRO A 75 2.97 4.53 8.36
C PRO A 75 3.38 5.94 8.77
N TYR A 76 2.44 6.90 8.68
CA TYR A 76 2.69 8.31 9.00
C TYR A 76 3.29 8.53 10.38
N TRP A 77 2.92 7.70 11.37
CA TRP A 77 3.41 7.79 12.74
C TRP A 77 4.84 7.28 12.95
N ALA A 78 5.43 6.59 11.97
CA ALA A 78 6.79 6.06 12.06
C ALA A 78 7.78 6.76 11.13
N LEU A 79 7.36 7.75 10.34
CA LEU A 79 8.22 8.43 9.35
C LEU A 79 9.50 9.04 9.96
N GLY A 80 9.48 9.43 11.24
CA GLY A 80 10.66 9.90 11.97
C GLY A 80 11.79 8.88 12.07
N GLN A 81 11.48 7.58 11.94
CA GLN A 81 12.42 6.47 12.07
C GLN A 81 12.97 5.98 10.72
N ASN A 82 12.69 6.67 9.61
CA ASN A 82 13.02 6.19 8.27
C ASN A 82 14.51 5.84 8.06
N ALA A 83 15.42 6.55 8.73
CA ALA A 83 16.85 6.29 8.64
C ALA A 83 17.27 4.94 9.23
N ASN A 84 16.44 4.35 10.10
CA ASN A 84 16.70 3.08 10.78
C ASN A 84 16.12 1.88 10.04
N TRP A 85 15.42 2.08 8.92
CA TRP A 85 14.79 1.00 8.17
C TRP A 85 15.78 0.31 7.22
N ASN A 86 15.66 -1.01 7.10
CA ASN A 86 16.46 -1.78 6.17
C ASN A 86 15.76 -1.93 4.81
N TYR A 87 16.03 -1.01 3.90
CA TYR A 87 15.49 -0.99 2.55
C TYR A 87 15.99 -2.15 1.67
N SER A 88 17.13 -2.79 2.01
CA SER A 88 17.64 -3.93 1.22
C SER A 88 16.74 -5.17 1.29
N LEU A 89 15.81 -5.20 2.23
CA LEU A 89 14.84 -6.30 2.41
C LEU A 89 13.51 -6.02 1.71
N LEU A 90 13.36 -4.86 1.07
CA LEU A 90 12.13 -4.43 0.44
C LEU A 90 12.26 -4.42 -1.08
N SER A 91 11.12 -4.47 -1.75
CA SER A 91 11.02 -4.12 -3.18
C SER A 91 10.14 -2.89 -3.41
N THR A 92 9.27 -2.60 -2.44
CA THR A 92 8.30 -1.53 -2.50
C THR A 92 8.11 -0.94 -1.11
N VAL A 93 8.19 0.39 -1.01
CA VAL A 93 7.82 1.15 0.17
C VAL A 93 6.48 1.81 -0.07
N ALA A 94 5.48 1.41 0.72
CA ALA A 94 4.11 1.90 0.63
C ALA A 94 3.84 2.90 1.76
N TYR A 95 3.74 4.18 1.43
CA TYR A 95 3.35 5.19 2.40
C TYR A 95 1.91 4.94 2.85
N PHE A 96 1.76 4.58 4.11
CA PHE A 96 0.47 4.33 4.72
C PHE A 96 -0.03 5.63 5.36
N GLY A 97 -0.73 6.45 4.56
CA GLY A 97 -1.23 7.73 5.09
C GLY A 97 -1.87 8.76 4.15
N LEU A 98 -2.92 8.43 3.40
CA LEU A 98 -3.87 9.44 2.91
C LEU A 98 -5.31 9.00 3.17
N THR A 99 -6.02 9.67 4.06
CA THR A 99 -7.45 9.37 4.31
C THR A 99 -8.30 10.03 3.25
N VAL A 100 -9.30 9.32 2.73
CA VAL A 100 -10.28 9.86 1.78
C VAL A 100 -11.62 10.12 2.47
N ASN A 101 -12.27 11.22 2.07
CA ASN A 101 -13.62 11.62 2.49
C ASN A 101 -14.68 11.06 1.52
N GLY A 102 -15.95 11.07 1.92
CA GLY A 102 -17.04 10.50 1.12
C GLY A 102 -17.28 11.18 -0.25
N ASP A 103 -16.78 12.41 -0.41
CA ASP A 103 -16.81 13.19 -1.66
C ASP A 103 -15.63 12.88 -2.61
N GLY A 104 -14.68 12.02 -2.20
CA GLY A 104 -13.48 11.67 -2.96
C GLY A 104 -12.30 12.62 -2.73
N ASN A 105 -12.41 13.62 -1.86
CA ASN A 105 -11.28 14.47 -1.46
C ASN A 105 -10.43 13.80 -0.39
N PHE A 106 -9.15 14.13 -0.34
CA PHE A 106 -8.31 13.74 0.79
C PHE A 106 -8.65 14.58 2.02
N SER A 107 -8.66 13.95 3.19
CA SER A 107 -8.71 14.66 4.46
C SER A 107 -7.40 15.41 4.65
N THR A 108 -7.47 16.73 4.83
CA THR A 108 -6.29 17.60 5.01
C THR A 108 -6.03 17.95 6.48
N THR A 109 -6.85 17.42 7.38
CA THR A 109 -6.83 17.77 8.82
C THR A 109 -6.25 16.68 9.69
N ASP A 110 -5.89 15.53 9.12
CA ASP A 110 -5.34 14.40 9.88
C ASP A 110 -3.82 14.29 9.81
N GLN A 111 -3.27 13.39 10.62
CA GLN A 111 -1.84 13.16 10.71
C GLN A 111 -1.26 12.44 9.48
N GLY A 112 -2.08 11.72 8.72
CA GLY A 112 -1.70 11.20 7.42
C GLY A 112 -1.39 12.35 6.45
N TRP A 113 -2.24 13.37 6.41
CA TRP A 113 -1.96 14.57 5.61
C TRP A 113 -0.69 15.30 6.05
N THR A 114 -0.45 15.37 7.36
CA THR A 114 0.78 15.96 7.92
C THR A 114 2.02 15.19 7.44
N GLY A 115 2.00 13.85 7.54
CA GLY A 115 3.06 13.00 7.02
C GLY A 115 3.24 13.13 5.51
N TRP A 116 2.16 13.22 4.74
CA TRP A 116 2.19 13.40 3.28
C TRP A 116 2.90 14.69 2.83
N ASN A 117 2.85 15.72 3.67
CA ASN A 117 3.49 17.02 3.42
C ASN A 117 4.82 17.19 4.16
N SER A 118 5.37 16.12 4.74
CA SER A 118 6.60 16.19 5.53
C SER A 118 7.87 15.93 4.72
N GLN A 119 8.98 16.52 5.18
CA GLN A 119 10.31 16.19 4.70
C GLN A 119 10.67 14.74 5.01
N ASN A 120 10.18 14.16 6.11
CA ASN A 120 10.40 12.76 6.44
C ASN A 120 9.85 11.80 5.37
N LEU A 121 8.71 12.09 4.76
CA LEU A 121 8.21 11.28 3.65
C LEU A 121 9.09 11.41 2.41
N VAL A 122 9.55 12.63 2.10
CA VAL A 122 10.51 12.85 1.00
C VAL A 122 11.77 12.02 1.19
N ASP A 123 12.30 12.06 2.42
CA ASP A 123 13.45 11.31 2.87
C ASP A 123 13.26 9.79 2.79
N THR A 124 12.06 9.30 3.18
CA THR A 124 11.69 7.89 3.07
C THR A 124 11.74 7.39 1.64
N PHE A 125 11.14 8.11 0.69
CA PHE A 125 11.11 7.67 -0.70
C PHE A 125 12.45 7.88 -1.41
N ASN A 126 13.21 8.92 -1.05
CA ASN A 126 14.57 9.07 -1.57
C ASN A 126 15.45 7.88 -1.17
N ARG A 127 15.37 7.39 0.07
CA ARG A 127 16.09 6.19 0.53
C ARG A 127 15.61 4.93 -0.20
N ALA A 128 14.29 4.77 -0.36
CA ALA A 128 13.71 3.68 -1.15
C ALA A 128 14.25 3.67 -2.58
N HIS A 129 14.22 4.80 -3.27
CA HIS A 129 14.72 4.94 -4.64
C HIS A 129 16.23 4.70 -4.76
N GLN A 130 17.02 5.12 -3.77
CA GLN A 130 18.46 4.84 -3.70
C GLN A 130 18.74 3.34 -3.55
N SER A 131 17.88 2.60 -2.85
CA SER A 131 17.93 1.13 -2.77
C SER A 131 17.31 0.43 -3.98
N GLY A 132 16.73 1.17 -4.92
CA GLY A 132 16.08 0.64 -6.12
C GLY A 132 14.64 0.19 -5.91
N ASP A 133 14.05 0.47 -4.75
CA ASP A 133 12.66 0.13 -4.42
C ASP A 133 11.67 1.04 -5.14
N ARG A 134 10.44 0.55 -5.32
CA ARG A 134 9.31 1.38 -5.75
C ARG A 134 8.76 2.19 -4.59
N ALA A 135 8.35 3.43 -4.83
CA ALA A 135 7.55 4.19 -3.86
C ALA A 135 6.08 4.25 -4.29
N VAL A 136 5.17 3.84 -3.40
CA VAL A 136 3.71 3.88 -3.63
C VAL A 136 2.99 4.53 -2.46
N VAL A 137 1.75 4.97 -2.69
CA VAL A 137 0.89 5.57 -1.67
C VAL A 137 -0.34 4.70 -1.40
N VAL A 138 -0.72 4.59 -0.13
CA VAL A 138 -1.93 3.90 0.31
C VAL A 138 -2.99 4.95 0.63
N ILE A 139 -4.10 4.88 -0.11
CA ILE A 139 -5.31 5.66 0.16
C ILE A 139 -6.23 4.83 1.04
N LYS A 140 -6.65 5.38 2.18
CA LYS A 140 -7.40 4.67 3.22
C LYS A 140 -8.78 5.24 3.47
N ALA A 141 -9.74 4.34 3.63
CA ALA A 141 -11.04 4.58 4.24
C ALA A 141 -11.41 3.34 5.07
N PHE A 142 -11.77 3.52 6.33
CA PHE A 142 -12.08 2.41 7.25
C PHE A 142 -13.54 2.32 7.66
N ASN A 143 -14.37 3.31 7.32
CA ASN A 143 -15.79 3.29 7.61
C ASN A 143 -16.61 3.01 6.34
N ASN A 144 -17.63 2.16 6.47
CA ASN A 144 -18.46 1.72 5.34
C ASN A 144 -19.22 2.87 4.68
N ALA A 145 -19.63 3.90 5.44
CA ALA A 145 -20.36 5.04 4.89
C ALA A 145 -19.53 5.79 3.85
N THR A 146 -18.25 6.05 4.14
CA THR A 146 -17.30 6.70 3.24
C THR A 146 -17.02 5.84 2.01
N ILE A 147 -16.75 4.54 2.21
CA ILE A 147 -16.51 3.61 1.10
C ILE A 147 -17.73 3.59 0.18
N ASN A 148 -18.93 3.44 0.74
CA ASN A 148 -20.18 3.41 -0.02
C ASN A 148 -20.42 4.71 -0.79
N ALA A 149 -20.18 5.87 -0.18
CA ALA A 149 -20.32 7.17 -0.83
C ALA A 149 -19.41 7.29 -2.07
N ILE A 150 -18.16 6.85 -1.97
CA ILE A 150 -17.19 6.89 -3.07
C ILE A 150 -17.57 5.89 -4.19
N VAL A 151 -17.89 4.64 -3.85
CA VAL A 151 -18.13 3.61 -4.88
C VAL A 151 -19.48 3.77 -5.58
N SER A 152 -20.49 4.32 -4.89
CA SER A 152 -21.82 4.55 -5.46
C SER A 152 -21.94 5.86 -6.25
N SER A 153 -21.06 6.84 -6.04
CA SER A 153 -21.07 8.11 -6.75
C SER A 153 -20.00 8.19 -7.85
N PRO A 154 -20.38 8.25 -9.14
CA PRO A 154 -19.42 8.47 -10.22
C PRO A 154 -18.59 9.75 -10.06
N ALA A 155 -19.19 10.82 -9.52
CA ALA A 155 -18.53 12.09 -9.29
C ALA A 155 -17.47 12.00 -8.17
N ALA A 156 -17.82 11.37 -7.04
CA ALA A 156 -16.87 11.18 -5.93
C ALA A 156 -15.71 10.27 -6.36
N ARG A 157 -16.00 9.19 -7.09
CA ARG A 157 -14.97 8.31 -7.65
C ARG A 157 -14.04 9.04 -8.61
N GLN A 158 -14.57 9.88 -9.50
CA GLN A 158 -13.74 10.65 -10.42
C GLN A 158 -12.87 11.69 -9.69
N THR A 159 -13.43 12.32 -8.66
CA THR A 159 -12.70 13.26 -7.78
C THR A 159 -11.52 12.56 -7.12
N LEU A 160 -11.74 11.38 -6.53
CA LEU A 160 -10.68 10.57 -5.94
C LEU A 160 -9.59 10.20 -6.95
N ILE A 161 -9.98 9.75 -8.15
CA ILE A 161 -9.03 9.39 -9.21
C ILE A 161 -8.17 10.61 -9.59
N ASN A 162 -8.78 11.76 -9.83
CA ASN A 162 -8.06 12.98 -10.19
C ASN A 162 -7.10 13.40 -9.08
N ASN A 163 -7.58 13.48 -7.84
CA ASN A 163 -6.78 13.84 -6.68
C ASN A 163 -5.59 12.89 -6.48
N THR A 164 -5.78 11.60 -6.73
CA THR A 164 -4.71 10.58 -6.65
C THR A 164 -3.65 10.80 -7.72
N ILE A 165 -4.07 11.01 -8.97
CA ILE A 165 -3.15 11.28 -10.08
C ILE A 165 -2.35 12.55 -9.81
N ASP A 166 -3.02 13.62 -9.37
CA ASP A 166 -2.38 14.90 -9.07
C ASP A 166 -1.40 14.77 -7.89
N ALA A 167 -1.78 14.04 -6.83
CA ALA A 167 -0.91 13.76 -5.69
C ALA A 167 0.36 13.00 -6.13
N ILE A 168 0.22 11.95 -6.93
CA ILE A 168 1.35 11.18 -7.49
C ILE A 168 2.23 12.07 -8.39
N ALA A 169 1.62 12.89 -9.25
CA ALA A 169 2.32 13.74 -10.20
C ALA A 169 3.09 14.88 -9.53
N GLN A 170 2.51 15.54 -8.52
CA GLN A 170 3.16 16.62 -7.77
C GLN A 170 4.35 16.13 -6.95
N ARG A 171 4.35 14.85 -6.59
CA ARG A 171 5.33 14.24 -5.70
C ARG A 171 6.39 13.41 -6.43
N GLY A 172 6.20 13.10 -7.71
CA GLY A 172 7.19 12.34 -8.48
C GLY A 172 7.21 10.84 -8.15
N LEU A 173 6.07 10.29 -7.73
CA LEU A 173 5.90 8.86 -7.46
C LEU A 173 5.96 8.04 -8.76
N ASP A 174 6.43 6.79 -8.66
CA ASP A 174 6.83 5.94 -9.81
C ASP A 174 5.70 5.57 -10.80
N GLY A 175 4.43 5.81 -10.45
CA GLY A 175 3.26 5.50 -11.28
C GLY A 175 3.02 6.43 -12.49
N ARG A 176 3.93 7.36 -12.81
CA ARG A 176 3.73 8.36 -13.90
C ARG A 176 4.07 7.85 -15.31
N ARG A 177 4.58 6.63 -15.47
CA ARG A 177 4.93 6.10 -16.79
C ARG A 177 3.66 5.64 -17.53
N LEU A 178 2.92 6.55 -18.20
CA LEU A 178 2.24 6.35 -19.52
C LEU A 178 1.07 7.33 -19.86
N LEU A 179 0.53 8.15 -18.95
CA LEU A 179 -0.69 8.95 -19.23
C LEU A 179 -0.48 10.26 -20.01
N GLN A 180 0.77 10.68 -20.28
CA GLN A 180 1.07 11.99 -20.89
C GLN A 180 0.96 12.06 -22.43
N HIS A 181 0.65 10.96 -23.15
CA HIS A 181 0.58 11.00 -24.62
C HIS A 181 -0.83 11.00 -25.26
N ARG A 182 -1.93 11.06 -24.50
CA ARG A 182 -3.30 11.10 -25.09
C ARG A 182 -4.18 12.29 -24.68
N ARG A 183 -3.60 13.47 -24.51
CA ARG A 183 -4.35 14.74 -24.53
C ARG A 183 -3.82 15.69 -25.59
N ALA A 184 -3.90 15.27 -26.85
CA ALA A 184 -3.94 16.18 -27.99
C ALA A 184 -4.81 15.55 -29.09
N GLY A 185 -5.92 16.22 -29.43
CA GLY A 185 -6.64 16.00 -30.68
C GLY A 185 -7.63 14.83 -30.71
N ALA A 186 -8.91 15.15 -30.54
CA ALA A 186 -9.96 14.34 -31.13
C ALA A 186 -9.87 14.43 -32.67
N LYS A 187 -9.76 13.29 -33.38
CA LYS A 187 -10.57 12.92 -34.57
C LYS A 187 -10.25 11.48 -35.03
N ARG A 188 -11.34 10.72 -35.18
CA ARG A 188 -11.56 9.57 -36.09
C ARG A 188 -10.76 8.26 -35.87
N GLY A 189 -11.46 7.30 -35.27
CA GLY A 189 -11.61 5.92 -35.75
C GLY A 189 -10.35 5.05 -35.89
N ARG A 190 -10.08 4.22 -34.88
CA ARG A 190 -9.74 2.79 -35.04
C ARG A 190 -9.75 2.10 -33.67
N VAL A 191 -10.56 1.06 -33.54
CA VAL A 191 -10.54 0.13 -32.40
C VAL A 191 -9.24 -0.67 -32.48
N LEU A 192 -8.45 -0.66 -31.40
CA LEU A 192 -7.43 -1.67 -31.14
C LEU A 192 -7.55 -2.09 -29.67
N HIS A 193 -7.94 -3.34 -29.48
CA HIS A 193 -7.98 -4.03 -28.19
C HIS A 193 -6.57 -4.09 -27.59
N HIS A 194 -6.40 -3.57 -26.37
CA HIS A 194 -5.39 -4.04 -25.42
C HIS A 194 -5.90 -3.82 -24.01
N GLY A 195 -5.99 -4.90 -23.25
CA GLY A 195 -6.79 -5.02 -22.02
C GLY A 195 -6.22 -4.24 -20.84
N LEU A 196 -7.04 -3.34 -20.29
CA LEU A 196 -6.96 -2.95 -18.88
C LEU A 196 -7.30 -4.17 -18.03
N ARG A 197 -6.38 -4.64 -17.18
CA ARG A 197 -6.76 -5.52 -16.07
C ARG A 197 -7.13 -4.64 -14.88
N HIS A 198 -8.42 -4.41 -14.71
CA HIS A 198 -8.98 -3.95 -13.45
C HIS A 198 -9.10 -5.14 -12.49
N GLY A 199 -8.41 -5.08 -11.36
CA GLY A 199 -8.56 -6.06 -10.28
C GLY A 199 -9.28 -5.44 -9.09
N VAL A 200 -10.57 -5.75 -8.91
CA VAL A 200 -11.26 -5.57 -7.63
C VAL A 200 -11.21 -6.91 -6.91
N GLY A 201 -10.37 -7.05 -5.89
CA GLY A 201 -10.38 -8.22 -5.02
C GLY A 201 -11.54 -8.13 -4.03
N GLN A 202 -12.71 -8.61 -4.42
CA GLN A 202 -13.82 -8.81 -3.48
C GLN A 202 -13.67 -10.18 -2.84
N HIS A 203 -13.38 -10.24 -1.53
CA HIS A 203 -13.66 -11.44 -0.75
C HIS A 203 -14.93 -11.18 0.05
N VAL A 204 -16.04 -11.75 -0.42
CA VAL A 204 -17.34 -11.67 0.24
C VAL A 204 -17.35 -12.67 1.39
N GLY A 205 -17.05 -12.18 2.60
CA GLY A 205 -17.32 -12.92 3.84
C GLY A 205 -18.81 -12.82 4.22
N PRO A 206 -19.41 -13.86 4.81
CA PRO A 206 -20.79 -13.82 5.23
C PRO A 206 -20.93 -12.80 6.38
N ARG A 207 -21.86 -11.84 6.24
CA ARG A 207 -22.19 -10.71 7.15
C ARG A 207 -21.56 -9.35 6.84
N GLY A 208 -21.67 -8.87 5.59
CA GLY A 208 -21.78 -7.43 5.30
C GLY A 208 -20.59 -6.52 5.63
N SER A 209 -19.41 -7.07 5.92
CA SER A 209 -18.18 -6.29 6.08
C SER A 209 -17.47 -6.18 4.73
N GLN A 210 -17.70 -5.10 4.00
CA GLN A 210 -16.97 -4.83 2.75
C GLN A 210 -15.60 -4.24 3.09
N ARG A 211 -14.54 -4.99 2.80
CA ARG A 211 -13.14 -4.57 2.95
C ARG A 211 -12.66 -4.07 1.59
N ALA A 212 -12.39 -2.78 1.45
CA ALA A 212 -11.79 -2.22 0.24
C ALA A 212 -10.47 -1.54 0.60
N ALA A 213 -9.36 -2.19 0.24
CA ALA A 213 -8.09 -1.51 0.06
C ALA A 213 -7.92 -1.29 -1.45
N LEU A 214 -7.90 -0.04 -1.89
CA LEU A 214 -7.68 0.31 -3.28
C LEU A 214 -6.17 0.39 -3.50
N TRP A 215 -5.61 -0.56 -4.24
CA TRP A 215 -4.20 -0.53 -4.67
C TRP A 215 -4.18 -0.07 -6.11
N LEU A 216 -3.44 1.01 -6.39
CA LEU A 216 -3.17 1.46 -7.74
C LEU A 216 -1.72 1.10 -8.06
N ASP A 217 -1.51 -0.02 -8.75
CA ASP A 217 -0.26 -0.28 -9.47
C ASP A 217 -0.39 0.36 -10.86
N LEU A 218 0.52 1.27 -11.18
CA LEU A 218 0.78 1.79 -12.54
C LEU A 218 2.19 1.42 -12.94
#